data_AF-A0A1Z9GX28-F1
#
_entry.id   AF-A0A1Z9GX28-F1
#
_cell.length_a   1.000
_cell.length_b   1.000
_cell.length_c   1.000
_cell.angle_alpha   90.00
_cell.angle_beta   90.00
_cell.angle_gamma   90.00
#
_symmetry.space_group_name_H-M   'P 1'
#
loop_
_entity.id
_entity.type
_entity.pdbx_description
1 polymer ?
#
loop_
_entity_poly.entity_id
_entity_poly.type
_entity_poly.pdbx_seq_one_letter_code
_entity_poly.pdbx_strand_id
1 'polypeptide(L)' 'FRFLTEQSGMDGEIRWNFEKFLLDRDGNLFRRYRSGQDPDEDPLLSQIETLL' A
#
# COMPACT_ATOMS: atom_id res chain seq x y z
N PHE A 1 10.21 7.55 -6.05
CA PHE A 1 8.99 7.12 -5.34
C PHE A 1 8.68 7.97 -4.10
N ARG A 2 9.16 9.22 -4.03
CA ARG A 2 8.99 10.12 -2.87
C ARG A 2 7.54 10.25 -2.40
N PHE A 3 6.62 10.43 -3.35
CA PHE A 3 5.18 10.49 -3.11
C PHE A 3 4.63 9.29 -2.31
N LEU A 4 5.19 8.09 -2.46
CA LEU A 4 4.70 6.88 -1.80
C LEU A 4 5.31 6.66 -0.41
N THR A 5 6.42 7.34 -0.08
CA THR A 5 7.23 7.06 1.12
C THR A 5 7.36 8.25 2.08
N GLU A 6 6.76 9.39 1.77
CA GLU A 6 6.78 10.60 2.60
C GLU A 6 5.37 11.06 3.02
N GLN A 7 4.34 10.27 2.73
CA GLN A 7 2.96 10.52 3.17
C GLN A 7 2.83 10.26 4.67
N SER A 8 2.24 11.20 5.41
CA SER A 8 2.07 11.09 6.87
C SER A 8 1.33 9.81 7.26
N GLY A 9 1.94 8.98 8.13
CA GLY A 9 1.37 7.72 8.59
C GLY A 9 1.67 6.52 7.69
N MET A 10 2.30 6.73 6.53
CA MET A 10 2.79 5.68 5.63
C MET A 10 4.25 5.93 5.21
N ASP A 11 4.92 6.83 5.91
CA ASP A 11 6.26 7.27 5.66
C ASP A 11 7.33 6.22 6.00
N GLY A 12 8.51 6.41 5.44
CA GLY A 12 9.70 5.61 5.69
C GLY A 12 10.23 4.87 4.48
N GLU A 13 11.47 4.40 4.59
CA GLU A 13 12.22 3.78 3.50
C GLU A 13 11.62 2.45 3.03
N ILE A 14 11.90 2.09 1.77
CA ILE A 14 11.56 0.78 1.23
C ILE A 14 12.50 -0.25 1.85
N ARG A 15 11.94 -1.18 2.64
CA ARG A 15 12.75 -2.12 3.43
C ARG A 15 13.28 -3.30 2.63
N TRP A 16 12.49 -3.79 1.67
CA TRP A 16 12.84 -4.95 0.85
C TRP A 16 12.05 -4.98 -0.46
N ASN A 17 12.43 -5.85 -1.38
CA ASN A 17 11.67 -6.12 -2.59
C ASN A 17 10.23 -6.53 -2.25
N PHE A 18 9.27 -6.22 -3.15
CA PHE A 18 7.85 -6.55 -3.02
C PHE A 18 7.05 -5.82 -1.93
N GLU A 19 7.51 -4.64 -1.51
CA GLU A 19 6.65 -3.71 -0.76
C GLU A 19 5.52 -3.18 -1.67
N LYS A 20 4.31 -3.03 -1.15
CA LYS A 20 3.09 -2.82 -1.95
C LYS A 20 2.38 -1.55 -1.51
N PHE A 21 1.77 -0.85 -2.46
CA PHE A 21 1.03 0.39 -2.23
C PHE A 21 -0.34 0.28 -2.90
N LEU A 22 -1.38 0.56 -2.15
CA LEU A 22 -2.76 0.63 -2.63
C LEU A 22 -3.13 2.10 -2.78
N LEU A 23 -3.53 2.48 -4.00
CA LEU A 23 -4.00 3.81 -4.34
C LEU A 23 -5.48 3.74 -4.73
N ASP A 24 -6.24 4.79 -4.46
CA ASP A 24 -7.61 4.94 -4.94
C ASP A 24 -7.65 5.43 -6.40
N ARG A 25 -8.88 5.60 -6.94
CA ARG A 25 -9.10 6.03 -8.33
C ARG A 25 -8.67 7.47 -8.61
N ASP A 26 -8.62 8.30 -7.58
CA ASP A 26 -8.18 9.70 -7.68
C ASP A 26 -6.66 9.82 -7.54
N GLY A 27 -5.97 8.71 -7.28
CA GLY A 27 -4.51 8.62 -7.14
C GLY A 27 -4.01 8.91 -5.73
N ASN A 28 -4.89 8.94 -4.72
CA ASN A 28 -4.48 9.11 -3.33
C ASN A 28 -3.91 7.80 -2.79
N LEU A 29 -2.84 7.89 -2.00
CA LEU A 29 -2.29 6.74 -1.31
C LEU A 29 -3.24 6.33 -0.18
N PHE A 30 -3.82 5.14 -0.28
CA PHE A 30 -4.80 4.63 0.67
C PHE A 30 -4.15 3.75 1.74
N ARG A 31 -3.22 2.86 1.34
CA ARG A 31 -2.54 1.94 2.26
C ARG A 31 -1.17 1.49 1.74
N ARG A 32 -0.26 1.18 2.67
CA ARG A 32 1.06 0.57 2.42
C ARG A 32 1.16 -0.79 3.11
N TYR A 33 1.68 -1.80 2.41
CA TYR A 33 1.88 -3.17 2.91
C TYR A 33 3.34 -3.56 2.86
N ARG A 34 3.82 -4.26 3.90
CA ARG A 34 5.21 -4.72 3.97
C ARG A 34 5.47 -5.85 2.98
N SER A 35 6.75 -6.05 2.66
CA SER A 35 7.20 -7.01 1.66
C SER A 35 6.68 -8.43 1.88
N GLY A 36 6.66 -8.89 3.14
CA GLY A 36 6.21 -10.23 3.51
C GLY A 36 4.68 -10.40 3.59
N GLN A 37 3.91 -9.35 3.34
CA GLN A 37 2.45 -9.47 3.28
C GLN A 37 2.05 -10.31 2.07
N ASP A 38 1.26 -11.34 2.29
CA ASP A 38 0.71 -12.16 1.20
C ASP A 38 -0.27 -11.29 0.37
N PRO A 39 -0.17 -11.25 -0.95
CA PRO A 39 -1.14 -10.52 -1.77
C PRO A 39 -2.57 -11.10 -1.70
N ASP A 40 -2.71 -12.39 -1.38
CA ASP A 40 -4.00 -13.09 -1.38
C ASP A 40 -4.64 -13.16 0.00
N GLU A 41 -4.03 -12.56 1.02
CA GLU A 41 -4.63 -12.52 2.34
C GLU A 41 -5.85 -11.60 2.39
N ASP A 42 -6.81 -12.00 3.23
CA ASP A 42 -8.10 -11.34 3.38
C ASP A 42 -8.01 -9.82 3.67
N PRO A 43 -7.09 -9.30 4.51
CA PRO A 43 -7.06 -7.85 4.70
C PRO A 43 -6.50 -7.06 3.52
N LEU A 44 -5.89 -7.66 2.48
CA LEU A 44 -5.47 -6.92 1.29
C LEU A 44 -6.56 -6.91 0.22
N LEU A 45 -7.09 -8.09 -0.13
CA LEU A 45 -8.16 -8.23 -1.13
C LEU A 45 -9.40 -7.44 -0.71
N SER A 46 -9.84 -7.58 0.54
CA SER A 46 -10.98 -6.83 1.06
C SER A 46 -10.79 -5.32 0.95
N GLN A 47 -9.56 -4.80 1.09
CA GLN A 47 -9.29 -3.35 0.95
C GLN A 47 -9.38 -2.90 -0.51
N ILE A 48 -8.96 -3.74 -1.47
CA ILE A 48 -9.14 -3.44 -2.90
C ILE A 48 -10.63 -3.31 -3.21
N GLU A 49 -11.45 -4.25 -2.74
CA GLU A 49 -12.90 -4.24 -2.96
C GLU A 49 -13.58 -2.99 -2.37
N THR A 50 -13.08 -2.44 -1.25
CA THR A 50 -13.64 -1.18 -0.69
C THR A 50 -13.43 0.05 -1.58
N LEU A 51 -12.52 -0.03 -2.55
CA LEU A 51 -12.18 1.06 -3.46
C LEU A 51 -12.83 0.91 -4.85
N LEU A 52 -13.63 -0.16 -5.07
CA LEU A 52 -14.44 -0.35 -6.28
C LEU A 52 -15.71 0.49 -6.29
#